data_AF-A0A445DE61-F1
#
_entry.id   AF-A0A445DE61-F1
#
_cell.length_a   1.000
_cell.length_b   1.000
_cell.length_c   1.000
_cell.angle_alpha   90.00
_cell.angle_beta   90.00
_cell.angle_gamma   90.00
#
_symmetry.space_group_name_H-M   'P 1'
#
loop_
_entity.id
_entity.type
_entity.pdbx_description
1 polymer ?
#
loop_
_entity_poly.entity_id
_entity_poly.type
_entity_poly.pdbx_seq_one_letter_code
_entity_poly.pdbx_strand_id
1 'polypeptide(L)'
;MSGLFEADMERMSKGIQGLTDMLKDGNSYYDKSLDIATKQALTAERQAETAEKQVMLAERQVLIAEEQIQVAKMQAQAVERGITFLEQSRTRVYSENDVYNELKKFGVVKEIFWSCYRFLCRDERAKREFFGVPFEDRHGALYDLMKEAGAI
;
A
#
# COMPACT_ATOMS: atom_id res chain seq x y z
N MET A 1 15.60 70.46 73.86
CA MET A 1 15.24 70.43 72.43
C MET A 1 16.05 69.41 71.62
N SER A 2 17.29 69.11 71.99
CA SER A 2 18.17 68.17 71.27
C SER A 2 17.64 66.72 71.20
N GLY A 3 17.17 66.14 72.30
CA GLY A 3 16.80 64.70 72.33
C GLY A 3 15.55 64.31 71.51
N LEU A 4 14.62 65.25 71.25
CA LEU A 4 13.44 64.97 70.42
C LEU A 4 13.82 64.88 68.93
N PHE A 5 14.69 65.79 68.48
CA PHE A 5 15.17 65.85 67.10
C PHE A 5 16.04 64.63 66.74
N GLU A 6 16.81 64.14 67.72
CA GLU A 6 17.66 62.96 67.59
C GLU A 6 16.84 61.67 67.48
N ALA A 7 15.77 61.53 68.27
CA ALA A 7 14.82 60.42 68.18
C ALA A 7 14.06 60.40 66.84
N ASP A 8 13.67 61.57 66.32
CA ASP A 8 13.02 61.68 65.01
C ASP A 8 13.97 61.31 63.86
N MET A 9 15.24 61.71 63.92
CA MET A 9 16.26 61.28 62.95
C MET A 9 16.51 59.77 63.00
N GLU A 10 16.57 59.17 64.19
CA GLU A 10 16.76 57.73 64.33
C GLU A 10 15.58 56.93 63.76
N ARG A 11 14.35 57.42 63.99
CA ARG A 11 13.12 56.83 63.42
C ARG A 11 13.10 56.93 61.89
N MET A 12 13.50 58.08 61.35
CA MET A 12 13.62 58.28 59.90
C MET A 12 14.69 57.37 59.29
N SER A 13 15.85 57.23 59.94
CA SER A 13 16.92 56.33 59.50
C SER A 13 16.45 54.88 59.44
N LYS A 14 15.74 54.39 60.47
CA LYS A 14 15.14 53.04 60.47
C LYS A 14 14.11 52.87 59.34
N GLY A 15 13.31 53.90 59.06
CA GLY A 15 12.36 53.90 57.94
C GLY A 15 13.04 53.79 56.57
N ILE A 16 14.09 54.58 56.35
CA ILE A 16 14.89 54.55 55.11
C ILE A 16 15.57 53.18 54.93
N GLN A 17 16.10 52.62 56.02
CA GLN A 17 16.72 51.30 56.01
C GLN A 17 15.70 50.21 55.63
N GLY A 18 14.50 50.22 56.24
CA GLY A 18 13.43 49.28 55.90
C GLY A 18 12.99 49.35 54.44
N LEU A 19 12.87 50.57 53.88
CA LEU A 19 12.58 50.77 52.45
C LEU A 19 13.71 50.24 51.56
N THR A 20 14.96 50.44 51.96
CA THR A 20 16.14 49.95 51.23
C THR A 20 16.18 48.43 51.18
N ASP A 21 15.89 47.77 52.30
CA ASP A 21 15.88 46.30 52.38
C ASP A 21 14.71 45.70 51.58
N MET A 22 13.52 46.32 51.66
CA MET A 22 12.39 45.94 50.81
C MET A 22 12.70 46.06 49.30
N LEU A 23 13.41 47.10 48.87
CA LEU A 23 13.80 47.29 47.47
C LEU A 23 14.80 46.21 47.01
N LYS A 24 15.75 45.83 47.86
CA LYS A 24 16.70 44.74 47.57
C LYS A 24 15.99 43.40 47.40
N ASP A 25 15.06 43.08 48.29
CA ASP A 25 14.27 41.84 48.23
C ASP A 25 13.38 41.81 46.98
N GLY A 26 12.75 42.94 46.66
CA GLY A 26 12.00 43.12 45.41
C GLY A 26 12.85 42.86 44.17
N ASN A 27 14.03 43.49 44.07
CA ASN A 27 14.96 43.24 42.97
C ASN A 27 15.40 41.77 42.89
N SER A 28 15.69 41.13 44.02
CA SER A 28 16.03 39.70 44.05
C SER A 28 14.90 38.80 43.54
N TYR A 29 13.65 39.15 43.84
CA TYR A 29 12.48 38.43 43.33
C TYR A 29 12.32 38.60 41.82
N TYR A 30 12.50 39.82 41.30
CA TYR A 30 12.45 40.09 39.87
C TYR A 30 13.55 39.33 39.11
N ASP A 31 14.78 39.31 39.61
CA ASP A 31 15.90 38.58 38.99
C ASP A 31 15.62 37.07 38.90
N LYS A 32 15.08 36.47 39.98
CA LYS A 32 14.68 35.05 39.98
C LYS A 32 13.55 34.78 39.00
N SER A 33 12.56 35.67 38.95
CA SER A 33 11.42 35.55 38.03
C SER A 33 11.87 35.64 36.57
N LEU A 34 12.82 36.54 36.28
CA LEU A 34 13.42 36.69 34.96
C LEU A 34 14.19 35.43 34.55
N ASP A 35 15.03 34.88 35.43
CA ASP A 35 15.77 33.63 35.18
C ASP A 35 14.83 32.45 34.89
N ILE A 36 13.73 32.32 35.64
CA ILE A 36 12.70 31.30 35.38
C ILE A 36 12.06 31.50 34.00
N ALA A 37 11.67 32.74 33.67
CA ALA A 37 11.08 33.05 32.37
C ALA A 37 12.05 32.75 31.21
N THR A 38 13.33 33.06 31.36
CA THR A 38 14.36 32.73 30.36
C THR A 38 14.52 31.22 30.20
N LYS A 39 14.55 30.45 31.30
CA LYS A 39 14.64 28.98 31.25
C LYS A 39 13.40 28.36 30.59
N GLN A 40 12.21 28.89 30.85
CA GLN A 40 10.98 28.45 30.21
C GLN A 40 11.00 28.73 28.71
N ALA A 41 11.45 29.91 28.30
CA ALA A 41 11.59 30.26 26.87
C ALA A 41 12.56 29.31 26.15
N LEU A 42 13.74 29.06 26.72
CA LEU A 42 14.72 28.11 26.17
C LEU A 42 14.17 26.67 26.09
N THR A 43 13.32 26.29 27.04
CA THR A 43 12.68 24.96 27.03
C THR A 43 11.63 24.87 25.93
N ALA A 44 10.82 25.92 25.75
CA ALA A 44 9.83 25.99 24.68
C ALA A 44 10.50 25.96 23.30
N GLU A 45 11.62 26.66 23.13
CA GLU A 45 12.41 26.66 21.88
C GLU A 45 12.92 25.25 21.54
N ARG A 46 13.49 24.54 22.52
CA ARG A 46 13.92 23.14 22.34
C ARG A 46 12.76 22.20 22.00
N GLN A 47 11.59 22.42 22.58
CA GLN A 47 10.39 21.66 22.27
C GLN A 47 9.92 21.92 20.84
N ALA A 48 9.95 23.18 20.38
CA ALA A 48 9.62 23.55 19.01
C ALA A 48 10.59 22.89 18.01
N GLU A 49 11.90 22.95 18.23
CA GLU A 49 12.88 22.25 17.38
C GLU A 49 12.66 20.74 17.33
N THR A 50 12.26 20.15 18.46
CA THR A 50 11.97 18.71 18.52
C THR A 50 10.72 18.38 17.73
N ALA A 51 9.68 19.21 17.81
CA ALA A 51 8.45 19.06 17.04
C ALA A 51 8.73 19.19 15.53
N GLU A 52 9.53 20.17 15.10
CA GLU A 52 9.94 20.31 13.69
C GLU A 52 10.66 19.06 13.17
N LYS A 53 11.60 18.51 13.94
CA LYS A 53 12.27 17.25 13.58
C LYS A 53 11.29 16.10 13.45
N GLN A 54 10.29 16.00 14.32
CA GLN A 54 9.26 14.97 14.23
C GLN A 54 8.39 15.13 12.97
N VAL A 55 8.04 16.37 12.59
CA VAL A 55 7.30 16.65 11.35
C VAL A 55 8.11 16.20 10.13
N MET A 56 9.40 16.56 10.03
CA MET A 56 10.26 16.12 8.93
C MET A 56 10.37 14.59 8.82
N LEU A 57 10.44 13.89 9.96
CA LEU A 57 10.45 12.43 9.97
C LEU A 57 9.13 11.83 9.48
N ALA A 58 8.00 12.41 9.88
CA ALA A 58 6.68 11.98 9.44
C ALA A 58 6.51 12.18 7.91
N GLU A 59 6.92 13.33 7.38
CA GLU A 59 6.91 13.60 5.93
C GLU A 59 7.75 12.58 5.16
N ARG A 60 8.95 12.26 5.65
CA ARG A 60 9.79 11.22 5.04
C ARG A 60 9.11 9.85 5.07
N GLN A 61 8.39 9.54 6.13
CA GLN A 61 7.69 8.26 6.26
C GLN A 61 6.50 8.14 5.31
N VAL A 62 5.82 9.26 5.00
CA VAL A 62 4.79 9.34 3.96
C VAL A 62 5.39 9.02 2.58
N LEU A 63 6.52 9.64 2.22
CA LEU A 63 7.18 9.38 0.93
C LEU A 63 7.57 7.90 0.77
N ILE A 64 8.10 7.28 1.82
CA ILE A 64 8.44 5.85 1.80
C ILE A 64 7.17 4.99 1.60
N ALA A 65 6.06 5.34 2.24
CA ALA A 65 4.80 4.62 2.07
C ALA A 65 4.26 4.76 0.63
N GLU A 66 4.37 5.93 0.02
CA GLU A 66 4.00 6.15 -1.38
C GLU A 66 4.83 5.30 -2.34
N GLU A 67 6.16 5.23 -2.15
CA GLU A 67 7.03 4.36 -2.94
C GLU A 67 6.65 2.88 -2.80
N GLN A 68 6.38 2.42 -1.58
CA GLN A 68 5.93 1.04 -1.33
C GLN A 68 4.61 0.72 -2.03
N ILE A 69 3.66 1.66 -2.06
CA ILE A 69 2.40 1.50 -2.80
C ILE A 69 2.67 1.37 -4.31
N GLN A 70 3.60 2.15 -4.87
CA GLN A 70 3.95 2.04 -6.29
C GLN A 70 4.59 0.69 -6.62
N VAL A 71 5.50 0.20 -5.78
CA VAL A 71 6.09 -1.14 -5.94
C VAL A 71 5.02 -2.22 -5.90
N ALA A 72 4.08 -2.15 -4.96
CA ALA A 72 2.98 -3.11 -4.86
C ALA A 72 2.09 -3.11 -6.12
N LYS A 73 1.79 -1.93 -6.68
CA LYS A 73 1.05 -1.80 -7.95
C LYS A 73 1.80 -2.46 -9.11
N MET A 74 3.11 -2.23 -9.23
CA MET A 74 3.92 -2.86 -10.27
C MET A 74 3.94 -4.40 -10.14
N GLN A 75 4.03 -4.91 -8.92
CA GLN A 75 3.97 -6.35 -8.66
C GLN A 75 2.61 -6.94 -9.04
N ALA A 76 1.51 -6.28 -8.68
CA ALA A 76 0.16 -6.71 -9.06
C ALA A 76 0.02 -6.78 -10.59
N GLN A 77 0.46 -5.76 -11.31
CA GLN A 77 0.45 -5.75 -12.78
C GLN A 77 1.32 -6.86 -13.38
N ALA A 78 2.49 -7.15 -12.79
CA ALA A 78 3.35 -8.24 -13.24
C ALA A 78 2.67 -9.60 -13.05
N VAL A 79 1.96 -9.80 -11.93
CA VAL A 79 1.17 -11.01 -11.67
C VAL A 79 0.03 -11.15 -12.68
N GLU A 80 -0.73 -10.09 -12.95
CA GLU A 80 -1.81 -10.11 -13.95
C GLU A 80 -1.29 -10.46 -15.35
N ARG A 81 -0.16 -9.87 -15.76
CA ARG A 81 0.52 -10.22 -17.01
C ARG A 81 1.00 -11.68 -17.02
N GLY A 82 1.50 -12.17 -15.90
CA GLY A 82 1.88 -13.57 -15.73
C GLY A 82 0.68 -14.52 -15.90
N ILE A 83 -0.47 -14.20 -15.28
CA ILE A 83 -1.70 -14.98 -15.40
C ILE A 83 -2.17 -15.01 -16.85
N THR A 84 -2.27 -13.86 -17.51
CA THR A 84 -2.70 -13.79 -18.91
C THR A 84 -1.76 -14.55 -19.84
N PHE A 85 -0.44 -14.48 -19.63
CA PHE A 85 0.52 -15.31 -20.36
C PHE A 85 0.31 -16.81 -20.10
N LEU A 86 0.09 -17.22 -18.85
CA LEU A 86 -0.19 -18.61 -18.50
C LEU A 86 -1.48 -19.11 -19.15
N GLU A 87 -2.54 -18.28 -19.18
CA GLU A 87 -3.80 -18.61 -19.85
C GLU A 87 -3.62 -18.75 -21.37
N GLN A 88 -2.84 -17.86 -21.99
CA GLN A 88 -2.57 -17.92 -23.43
C GLN A 88 -1.67 -19.11 -23.82
N SER A 89 -0.70 -19.45 -22.97
CA SER A 89 0.22 -20.58 -23.20
C SER A 89 -0.37 -21.93 -22.81
N ARG A 90 -1.44 -21.95 -22.01
CA ARG A 90 -2.10 -23.18 -21.59
C ARG A 90 -2.73 -23.87 -22.81
N THR A 91 -2.26 -25.08 -23.08
CA THR A 91 -2.87 -25.97 -24.08
C THR A 91 -4.33 -26.21 -23.70
N ARG A 92 -5.28 -25.91 -24.59
CA ARG A 92 -6.70 -26.21 -24.38
C ARG A 92 -6.86 -27.74 -24.27
N VAL A 93 -7.39 -28.20 -23.14
CA VAL A 93 -7.70 -29.60 -22.89
C VAL A 93 -9.20 -29.79 -23.03
N TYR A 94 -9.60 -30.63 -23.98
CA TYR A 94 -11.00 -30.93 -24.26
C TYR A 94 -11.36 -32.27 -23.61
N SER A 95 -12.39 -32.24 -22.77
CA SER A 95 -12.93 -33.44 -22.14
C SER A 95 -13.69 -34.31 -23.14
N GLU A 96 -13.91 -35.57 -22.81
CA GLU A 96 -14.77 -36.45 -23.62
C GLU A 96 -16.20 -35.91 -23.74
N ASN A 97 -16.70 -35.23 -22.69
CA ASN A 97 -17.99 -34.57 -22.73
C ASN A 97 -18.00 -33.37 -23.70
N ASP A 98 -16.90 -32.63 -23.82
CA ASP A 98 -16.77 -31.57 -24.83
C ASP A 98 -16.82 -32.16 -26.23
N VAL A 99 -16.10 -33.27 -26.47
CA VAL A 99 -16.13 -34.01 -27.75
C VAL A 99 -17.56 -34.45 -28.07
N TYR A 100 -18.26 -35.06 -27.12
CA TYR A 100 -19.63 -35.53 -27.31
C TYR A 100 -20.59 -34.38 -27.67
N ASN A 101 -20.54 -33.28 -26.91
CA ASN A 101 -21.42 -32.14 -27.12
C ASN A 101 -21.11 -31.41 -28.43
N GLU A 102 -19.83 -31.34 -28.80
CA GLU A 102 -19.43 -30.75 -30.07
C GLU A 102 -19.95 -31.60 -31.23
N LEU A 103 -19.67 -32.90 -31.27
CA LEU A 103 -20.18 -33.79 -32.34
C LEU A 103 -21.72 -33.76 -32.45
N LYS A 104 -22.41 -33.63 -31.31
CA LYS A 104 -23.88 -33.51 -31.27
C LYS A 104 -24.36 -32.17 -31.83
N LYS A 105 -23.75 -31.05 -31.44
CA LYS A 105 -24.04 -29.72 -32.02
C LYS A 105 -23.70 -29.67 -33.50
N PHE A 106 -22.65 -30.38 -33.86
CA PHE A 106 -22.08 -30.45 -35.19
C PHE A 106 -22.94 -31.28 -36.15
N GLY A 107 -23.91 -32.04 -35.65
CA GLY A 107 -24.89 -32.75 -36.48
C GLY A 107 -24.34 -34.00 -37.17
N VAL A 108 -23.30 -34.62 -36.60
CA VAL A 108 -22.72 -35.87 -37.14
C VAL A 108 -23.80 -36.96 -37.20
N VAL A 109 -23.92 -37.61 -38.36
CA VAL A 109 -24.92 -38.66 -38.57
C VAL A 109 -24.73 -39.83 -37.61
N LYS A 110 -25.84 -40.43 -37.15
CA LYS A 110 -25.84 -41.41 -36.05
C LYS A 110 -24.96 -42.62 -36.33
N GLU A 111 -24.85 -42.99 -37.59
CA GLU A 111 -24.11 -44.16 -38.09
C GLU A 111 -22.60 -44.03 -37.88
N ILE A 112 -22.06 -42.81 -37.96
CA ILE A 112 -20.62 -42.55 -37.79
C ILE A 112 -20.29 -41.85 -36.46
N PHE A 113 -21.30 -41.36 -35.74
CA PHE A 113 -21.16 -40.58 -34.50
C PHE A 113 -20.20 -41.23 -33.49
N TRP A 114 -20.41 -42.52 -33.18
CA TRP A 114 -19.59 -43.23 -32.21
C TRP A 114 -18.17 -43.51 -32.70
N SER A 115 -17.98 -43.63 -34.02
CA SER A 115 -16.66 -43.78 -34.63
C SER A 115 -15.87 -42.47 -34.52
N CYS A 116 -16.50 -41.34 -34.84
CA CYS A 116 -15.91 -40.01 -34.66
C CYS A 116 -15.59 -39.73 -33.18
N TYR A 117 -16.52 -40.02 -32.27
CA TYR A 117 -16.33 -39.86 -30.83
C TYR A 117 -15.12 -40.67 -30.33
N ARG A 118 -15.07 -41.96 -30.65
CA ARG A 118 -13.97 -42.83 -30.21
C ARG A 118 -12.63 -42.43 -30.83
N PHE A 119 -12.62 -41.98 -32.09
CA PHE A 119 -11.42 -41.47 -32.75
C PHE A 119 -10.86 -40.25 -32.01
N LEU A 120 -11.68 -39.21 -31.81
CA LEU A 120 -11.25 -37.99 -31.11
C LEU A 120 -10.92 -38.23 -29.63
N CYS A 121 -11.58 -39.16 -28.95
CA CYS A 121 -11.22 -39.52 -27.57
C CYS A 121 -9.89 -40.28 -27.48
N ARG A 122 -9.50 -41.03 -28.53
CA ARG A 122 -8.25 -41.81 -28.56
C ARG A 122 -7.06 -41.01 -29.05
N ASP A 123 -7.27 -40.03 -29.91
CA ASP A 123 -6.20 -39.21 -30.50
C ASP A 123 -6.27 -37.75 -30.02
N GLU A 124 -5.41 -37.42 -29.04
CA GLU A 124 -5.26 -36.07 -28.50
C GLU A 124 -4.76 -35.03 -29.52
N ARG A 125 -4.06 -35.46 -30.58
CA ARG A 125 -3.62 -34.56 -31.64
C ARG A 125 -4.80 -34.23 -32.54
N ALA A 126 -5.50 -35.24 -33.05
CA ALA A 126 -6.69 -35.05 -33.89
C ALA A 126 -7.78 -34.27 -33.14
N LYS A 127 -7.96 -34.51 -31.84
CA LYS A 127 -8.87 -33.73 -30.99
C LYS A 127 -8.51 -32.25 -30.93
N ARG A 128 -7.25 -31.92 -30.63
CA ARG A 128 -6.81 -30.50 -30.59
C ARG A 128 -6.95 -29.83 -31.93
N GLU A 129 -6.64 -30.53 -33.01
CA GLU A 129 -6.76 -30.02 -34.37
C GLU A 129 -8.22 -29.75 -34.74
N PHE A 130 -9.11 -30.74 -34.53
CA PHE A 130 -10.55 -30.61 -34.73
C PHE A 130 -11.15 -29.41 -33.99
N PHE A 131 -10.84 -29.23 -32.71
CA PHE A 131 -11.36 -28.10 -31.93
C PHE A 131 -10.69 -26.76 -32.26
N GLY A 132 -9.52 -26.77 -32.91
CA GLY A 132 -8.83 -25.58 -33.40
C GLY A 132 -9.43 -25.03 -34.69
N VAL A 133 -10.15 -25.84 -35.46
CA VAL A 133 -10.79 -25.46 -36.73
C VAL A 133 -12.08 -24.66 -36.46
N PRO A 134 -12.37 -23.60 -37.24
CA PRO A 134 -13.66 -22.89 -37.21
C PRO A 134 -14.84 -23.85 -37.33
N PHE A 135 -15.96 -23.53 -36.68
CA PHE A 135 -17.09 -24.46 -36.57
C PHE A 135 -17.58 -24.93 -37.95
N GLU A 136 -17.58 -24.03 -38.93
CA GLU A 136 -18.05 -24.24 -40.30
C GLU A 136 -17.22 -25.30 -41.05
N ASP A 137 -15.93 -25.39 -40.76
CA ASP A 137 -14.96 -26.22 -41.50
C ASP A 137 -14.68 -27.57 -40.82
N ARG A 138 -15.22 -27.79 -39.62
CA ARG A 138 -14.96 -28.99 -38.80
C ARG A 138 -15.36 -30.31 -39.47
N HIS A 139 -16.20 -30.29 -40.51
CA HIS A 139 -16.76 -31.50 -41.15
C HIS A 139 -15.72 -32.06 -42.11
N GLY A 140 -15.17 -31.17 -42.95
CA GLY A 140 -14.04 -31.49 -43.80
C GLY A 140 -12.83 -31.90 -42.97
N ALA A 141 -12.50 -31.10 -41.95
CA ALA A 141 -11.36 -31.39 -41.08
C ALA A 141 -11.48 -32.75 -40.37
N LEU A 142 -12.66 -33.09 -39.81
CA LEU A 142 -12.87 -34.39 -39.17
C LEU A 142 -12.76 -35.55 -40.17
N TYR A 143 -13.31 -35.38 -41.38
CA TYR A 143 -13.21 -36.39 -42.43
C TYR A 143 -11.76 -36.62 -42.86
N ASP A 144 -11.01 -35.55 -43.12
CA ASP A 144 -9.61 -35.62 -43.53
C ASP A 144 -8.75 -36.26 -42.42
N LEU A 145 -8.93 -35.85 -41.16
CA LEU A 145 -8.25 -36.44 -40.01
C LEU A 145 -8.51 -37.95 -39.89
N MET A 146 -9.77 -38.38 -40.03
CA MET A 146 -10.11 -39.80 -39.93
C MET A 146 -9.58 -40.60 -41.11
N LYS A 147 -9.60 -40.03 -42.32
CA LYS A 147 -9.07 -40.66 -43.54
C LYS A 147 -7.55 -40.81 -43.49
N GLU A 148 -6.83 -39.79 -43.06
CA GLU A 148 -5.37 -39.83 -42.88
C GLU A 148 -4.95 -40.87 -41.83
N ALA A 149 -5.78 -41.04 -40.79
CA ALA A 149 -5.56 -42.05 -39.75
C ALA A 149 -6.01 -43.47 -40.14
N GLY A 150 -6.62 -43.67 -41.32
CA GLY A 150 -7.17 -44.96 -41.75
C GLY A 150 -8.35 -45.44 -40.89
N ALA A 151 -9.07 -44.51 -40.26
CA ALA A 151 -10.22 -44.79 -39.40
C ALA A 151 -11.55 -44.90 -40.17
N ILE A 152 -11.56 -44.50 -41.45
CA ILE A 152 -12.65 -44.62 -42.42
C ILE A 152 -12.11 -44.88 -43.82
#